data_AF-A0A822ZE60-F1
#
_entry.id   AF-A0A822ZE60-F1
#
_cell.length_a   1.000
_cell.length_b   1.000
_cell.length_c   1.000
_cell.angle_alpha   90.00
_cell.angle_beta   90.00
_cell.angle_gamma   90.00
#
_symmetry.space_group_name_H-M   'P 1'
#
loop_
_entity.id
_entity.type
_entity.pdbx_description
1 polymer ?
#
loop_
_entity_poly.entity_id
_entity_poly.type
_entity_poly.pdbx_seq_one_letter_code
_entity_poly.pdbx_strand_id
1 'polypeptide(L)'
;MLKRSRQQDSFSDKLHRYRGIILVVSVPLLLISFVLFLMPRSPSDDLISVESDNVRLGRRGSPEHRRSRSYAVIFDAGSSGSRVHVYCFDESLNLVPIRKDLELFVQKKPGLSAYANDPQKAADSLLSLLEQAEDVVPKELRHKTPVRVGATAGLRALEGDASDRILQAVRDFLEDKSSLKSKPEWVSVLDGTQEGAFQWVTINYLLGRVGKKYSNTVGIVDLGGGSVQMAYAISEKDAEKAPTVKNGEDSYVKELFLKGTKYYLYVHSYLHYGLLAARAEILKAVGSSENPCILNGYHGLETKKQIGLQSGGLGSTSLQSSSTMSPLRLHCYLGHPSL
;
A
#
# COMPACT_ATOMS: atom_id res chain seq x y z
N MET A 1 -83.23 -31.37 12.68
CA MET A 1 -82.41 -30.53 13.58
C MET A 1 -81.33 -31.41 14.22
N LEU A 2 -80.12 -31.43 13.67
CA LEU A 2 -78.97 -32.15 14.22
C LEU A 2 -77.87 -31.12 14.50
N LYS A 3 -77.67 -30.82 15.78
CA LYS A 3 -76.72 -29.81 16.27
C LYS A 3 -75.36 -30.49 16.48
N ARG A 4 -74.40 -30.19 15.61
CA ARG A 4 -73.01 -30.69 15.68
C ARG A 4 -72.26 -29.89 16.75
N SER A 5 -71.69 -30.57 17.75
CA SER A 5 -70.88 -29.92 18.80
C SER A 5 -69.48 -29.59 18.25
N ARG A 6 -68.92 -28.48 18.73
CA ARG A 6 -67.64 -27.91 18.30
C ARG A 6 -66.62 -28.23 19.40
N GLN A 7 -65.71 -29.17 19.16
CA GLN A 7 -64.59 -29.47 20.08
C GLN A 7 -63.61 -28.29 20.12
N GLN A 8 -63.17 -27.90 21.32
CA GLN A 8 -62.11 -26.93 21.57
C GLN A 8 -60.78 -27.69 21.71
N ASP A 9 -59.80 -27.38 20.85
CA ASP A 9 -58.46 -27.96 20.91
C ASP A 9 -57.69 -27.52 22.17
N SER A 10 -57.01 -28.48 22.81
CA SER A 10 -56.23 -28.27 24.03
C SER A 10 -54.94 -27.48 23.76
N PHE A 11 -54.43 -26.78 24.77
CA PHE A 11 -53.18 -26.00 24.68
C PHE A 11 -51.97 -26.86 24.29
N SER A 12 -51.97 -28.13 24.69
CA SER A 12 -50.95 -29.12 24.33
C SER A 12 -50.91 -29.39 22.81
N ASP A 13 -52.08 -29.48 22.17
CA ASP A 13 -52.19 -29.73 20.72
C ASP A 13 -51.70 -28.54 19.90
N LYS A 14 -51.92 -27.33 20.41
CA LYS A 14 -51.32 -26.11 19.82
C LYS A 14 -49.81 -26.11 19.96
N LEU A 15 -49.28 -26.49 21.13
CA LEU A 15 -47.83 -26.55 21.36
C LEU A 15 -47.14 -27.58 20.44
N HIS A 16 -47.76 -28.74 20.23
CA HIS A 16 -47.26 -29.75 19.30
C HIS A 16 -47.31 -29.30 17.84
N ARG A 17 -48.39 -28.62 17.44
CA ARG A 17 -48.57 -28.12 16.06
C ARG A 17 -47.56 -27.03 15.68
N TYR A 18 -47.14 -26.20 16.64
CA TYR A 18 -46.16 -25.13 16.41
C TYR A 18 -44.74 -25.48 16.81
N ARG A 19 -44.46 -26.71 17.28
CA ARG A 19 -43.14 -27.12 17.79
C ARG A 19 -42.00 -26.88 16.79
N GLY A 20 -42.24 -27.13 15.50
CA GLY A 20 -41.27 -26.84 14.44
C GLY A 20 -41.01 -25.34 14.25
N ILE A 21 -42.06 -24.52 14.28
CA ILE A 21 -41.95 -23.06 14.14
C ILE A 21 -41.26 -22.45 15.37
N ILE A 22 -41.59 -22.95 16.57
CA ILE A 22 -40.95 -22.52 17.82
C ILE A 22 -39.44 -22.79 17.75
N LEU A 23 -39.02 -23.99 17.31
CA LEU A 23 -37.60 -24.31 17.18
C LEU A 23 -36.89 -23.46 16.12
N VAL A 24 -37.52 -23.22 14.96
CA VAL A 24 -36.95 -22.41 13.88
C VAL A 24 -36.77 -20.95 14.29
N VAL A 25 -37.57 -20.43 15.22
CA VAL A 25 -37.44 -19.04 15.71
C VAL A 25 -36.56 -18.95 16.96
N SER A 26 -36.67 -19.90 17.89
CA SER A 26 -35.95 -19.85 19.16
C SER A 26 -34.45 -20.11 19.00
N VAL A 27 -34.06 -21.01 18.08
CA VAL A 27 -32.65 -21.37 17.89
C VAL A 27 -31.83 -20.21 17.30
N PRO A 28 -32.28 -19.50 16.24
CA PRO A 28 -31.57 -18.31 15.75
C PRO A 28 -31.51 -17.19 16.79
N LEU A 29 -32.58 -16.96 17.56
CA LEU A 29 -32.59 -15.94 18.62
C LEU A 29 -31.59 -16.26 19.73
N LEU A 30 -31.48 -17.52 20.15
CA LEU A 30 -30.48 -17.96 21.10
C LEU A 30 -29.06 -17.83 20.54
N LEU A 31 -28.84 -18.19 19.28
CA LEU A 31 -27.55 -18.03 18.62
C LEU A 31 -27.15 -16.55 18.48
N ILE A 32 -28.07 -15.67 18.10
CA ILE A 32 -27.83 -14.21 18.04
C ILE A 32 -27.50 -13.68 19.44
N SER A 33 -28.26 -14.07 20.47
CA SER A 33 -27.98 -13.68 21.85
C SER A 33 -26.63 -14.20 22.35
N PHE A 34 -26.24 -15.41 21.98
CA PHE A 34 -24.97 -16.00 22.33
C PHE A 34 -23.80 -15.31 21.62
N VAL A 35 -23.96 -14.97 20.34
CA VAL A 35 -23.00 -14.16 19.59
C VAL A 35 -22.87 -12.76 20.20
N LEU A 36 -23.97 -12.09 20.55
CA LEU A 36 -23.93 -10.78 21.23
C LEU A 36 -23.28 -10.85 22.61
N PHE A 37 -23.34 -11.99 23.29
CA PHE A 37 -22.68 -12.21 24.58
C PHE A 37 -21.18 -12.52 24.44
N LEU A 38 -20.77 -13.21 23.37
CA LEU A 38 -19.36 -13.55 23.08
C LEU A 38 -18.61 -12.49 22.27
N MET A 39 -19.31 -11.59 21.58
CA MET A 39 -18.67 -10.44 20.95
C MET A 39 -18.12 -9.52 22.05
N PRO A 40 -16.82 -9.18 22.04
CA PRO A 40 -16.28 -8.21 22.99
C PRO A 40 -17.04 -6.90 22.81
N ARG A 41 -17.73 -6.45 23.87
CA ARG A 41 -18.24 -5.08 23.93
C ARG A 41 -17.04 -4.15 23.69
N SER A 42 -17.11 -3.32 22.66
CA SER A 42 -16.23 -2.15 22.57
C SER A 42 -16.41 -1.36 23.87
N PRO A 43 -15.34 -0.90 24.54
CA PRO A 43 -15.49 -0.03 25.69
C PRO A 43 -16.06 1.30 25.20
N SER A 44 -17.34 1.53 25.44
CA SER A 44 -17.93 2.86 25.37
C SER A 44 -17.71 3.55 26.71
N ASP A 45 -16.91 4.62 26.65
CA ASP A 45 -16.84 5.76 27.57
C ASP A 45 -17.00 5.47 29.08
N ASP A 46 -15.88 5.23 29.76
CA ASP A 46 -15.77 5.58 31.17
C ASP A 46 -15.69 7.11 31.30
N LEU A 47 -16.86 7.70 31.59
CA LEU A 47 -16.99 9.03 32.17
C LEU A 47 -16.24 9.07 33.52
N ILE A 48 -15.13 9.80 33.54
CA ILE A 48 -14.53 10.29 34.78
C ILE A 48 -15.50 11.32 35.37
N SER A 49 -16.02 11.00 36.55
CA SER A 49 -16.68 11.93 37.47
C SER A 49 -15.74 13.09 37.80
N VAL A 50 -16.04 14.28 37.28
CA VAL A 50 -15.49 15.52 37.82
C VAL A 50 -16.63 16.27 38.48
N GLU A 51 -16.54 16.27 39.79
CA GLU A 51 -17.30 17.07 40.74
C GLU A 51 -17.32 18.53 40.30
N SER A 52 -18.50 19.16 40.37
CA SER A 52 -18.70 20.55 40.00
C SER A 52 -17.98 21.48 40.97
N ASP A 53 -16.98 22.22 40.47
CA ASP A 53 -16.58 23.49 41.08
C ASP A 53 -16.84 24.64 40.10
N ASN A 54 -17.79 25.49 40.51
CA ASN A 54 -18.15 26.75 39.86
C ASN A 54 -16.98 27.74 39.90
N VAL A 55 -16.35 28.06 38.76
CA VAL A 55 -15.55 29.29 38.63
C VAL A 55 -15.75 29.97 37.28
N ARG A 56 -16.59 31.02 37.33
CA ARG A 56 -16.52 32.35 36.71
C ARG A 56 -15.52 32.57 35.55
N LEU A 57 -16.05 33.23 34.50
CA LEU A 57 -15.31 33.97 33.46
C LEU A 57 -14.07 34.69 34.03
N GLY A 58 -12.89 34.37 33.50
CA GLY A 58 -11.66 35.10 33.80
C GLY A 58 -10.37 34.39 33.42
N ARG A 59 -9.91 34.60 32.17
CA ARG A 59 -8.49 34.74 31.77
C ARG A 59 -7.45 33.78 32.40
N ARG A 60 -7.14 32.68 31.72
CA ARG A 60 -5.78 32.19 31.42
C ARG A 60 -5.88 30.87 30.65
N GLY A 61 -5.43 30.85 29.40
CA GLY A 61 -5.17 29.60 28.70
C GLY A 61 -4.11 28.83 29.48
N SER A 62 -4.50 27.70 30.05
CA SER A 62 -3.56 26.71 30.58
C SER A 62 -2.62 26.29 29.46
N PRO A 63 -1.29 26.24 29.67
CA PRO A 63 -0.40 25.72 28.67
C PRO A 63 -0.68 24.22 28.58
N GLU A 64 -1.35 23.79 27.51
CA GLU A 64 -1.16 22.43 27.02
C GLU A 64 0.35 22.22 26.98
N HIS A 65 0.85 21.30 27.80
CA HIS A 65 2.23 20.84 27.76
C HIS A 65 2.55 20.63 26.27
N ARG A 66 3.42 21.46 25.67
CA ARG A 66 3.77 21.40 24.25
C ARG A 66 4.47 20.06 24.02
N ARG A 67 3.70 18.97 23.89
CA ARG A 67 4.23 17.66 23.52
C ARG A 67 4.95 17.85 22.20
N SER A 68 6.23 17.51 22.16
CA SER A 68 7.03 17.71 20.97
C SER A 68 6.42 16.87 19.84
N ARG A 69 5.98 17.54 18.78
CA ARG A 69 5.44 16.88 17.58
C ARG A 69 6.51 16.84 16.51
N SER A 70 6.59 15.72 15.81
CA SER A 70 7.40 15.55 14.62
C SER A 70 6.51 15.25 13.43
N TYR A 71 6.85 15.78 12.26
CA TYR A 71 6.12 15.52 11.02
C TYR A 71 7.04 14.79 10.03
N ALA A 72 6.46 14.08 9.07
CA ALA A 72 7.17 13.57 7.91
C ALA A 72 6.28 13.69 6.66
N VAL A 73 6.87 14.13 5.55
CA VAL A 73 6.18 14.26 4.26
C VAL A 73 6.78 13.25 3.28
N ILE A 74 5.96 12.35 2.76
CA ILE A 74 6.38 11.30 1.84
C ILE A 74 5.61 11.44 0.53
N PHE A 75 6.32 11.58 -0.57
CA PHE A 75 5.77 11.49 -1.90
C PHE A 75 5.94 10.06 -2.44
N ASP A 76 4.84 9.46 -2.89
CA ASP A 76 4.84 8.25 -3.70
C ASP A 76 4.63 8.65 -5.17
N ALA A 77 5.68 8.55 -5.97
CA ALA A 77 5.66 8.83 -7.40
C ALA A 77 5.39 7.54 -8.19
N GLY A 78 4.11 7.17 -8.24
CA GLY A 78 3.61 6.02 -8.98
C GLY A 78 3.50 6.23 -10.49
N SER A 79 3.39 5.13 -11.24
CA SER A 79 3.20 5.16 -12.70
C SER A 79 1.89 5.82 -13.14
N SER A 80 0.82 5.66 -12.36
CA SER A 80 -0.52 6.16 -12.67
C SER A 80 -0.86 7.50 -12.01
N GLY A 81 0.01 8.01 -11.15
CA GLY A 81 -0.21 9.23 -10.38
C GLY A 81 0.80 9.40 -9.25
N SER A 82 0.94 10.63 -8.79
CA SER A 82 1.76 10.99 -7.63
C SER A 82 0.86 11.23 -6.42
N ARG A 83 1.32 10.82 -5.24
CA ARG A 83 0.62 10.98 -3.96
C ARG A 83 1.52 11.69 -2.97
N VAL A 84 0.93 12.45 -2.06
CA VAL A 84 1.62 12.97 -0.89
C VAL A 84 0.93 12.47 0.38
N HIS A 85 1.76 12.04 1.32
CA HIS A 85 1.39 11.60 2.65
C HIS A 85 2.04 12.53 3.66
N VAL A 86 1.27 13.04 4.62
CA VAL A 86 1.83 13.75 5.78
C VAL A 86 1.44 13.01 7.05
N TYR A 87 2.44 12.61 7.82
CA TYR A 87 2.27 11.98 9.11
C TYR A 87 2.70 12.93 10.23
N CYS A 88 2.00 12.86 11.35
CA CYS A 88 2.37 13.53 12.60
C CYS A 88 2.64 12.47 13.66
N PHE A 89 3.71 12.64 14.44
CA PHE A 89 4.14 11.72 15.47
C PHE A 89 4.35 12.44 16.81
N ASP A 90 4.08 11.73 17.91
CA ASP A 90 4.52 12.14 19.24
C ASP A 90 5.97 11.68 19.52
N GLU A 91 6.49 12.01 20.72
CA GLU A 91 7.83 11.64 21.18
C GLU A 91 8.05 10.13 21.27
N SER A 92 6.98 9.35 21.40
CA SER A 92 7.00 7.89 21.45
C SER A 92 6.87 7.24 20.07
N LEU A 93 6.88 8.04 19.00
CA LEU A 93 6.65 7.66 17.61
C LEU A 93 5.25 7.07 17.37
N ASN A 94 4.24 7.45 18.15
CA ASN A 94 2.86 7.10 17.83
C ASN A 94 2.27 8.12 16.86
N LEU A 95 1.44 7.66 15.91
CA LEU A 95 0.71 8.55 15.02
C LEU A 95 -0.25 9.42 15.82
N VAL A 96 -0.19 10.72 15.56
CA VAL A 96 -1.10 11.73 16.07
C VAL A 96 -2.01 12.14 14.91
N PRO A 97 -3.35 12.07 15.07
CA PRO A 97 -4.26 12.43 14.01
C PRO A 97 -4.04 13.86 13.50
N ILE A 98 -4.13 14.01 12.18
CA ILE A 98 -4.18 15.28 11.49
C ILE A 98 -5.65 15.55 11.16
N ARG A 99 -6.26 16.51 11.86
CA ARG A 99 -7.71 16.76 11.80
C ARG A 99 -8.50 15.53 12.21
N LYS A 100 -9.10 14.81 11.25
CA LYS A 100 -9.94 13.62 11.48
C LYS A 100 -9.27 12.31 11.06
N ASP A 101 -8.12 12.39 10.40
CA ASP A 101 -7.46 11.26 9.77
C ASP A 101 -6.09 10.99 10.40
N LEU A 102 -5.55 9.79 10.21
CA LEU A 102 -4.22 9.43 10.69
C LEU A 102 -3.08 10.09 9.89
N GLU A 103 -3.40 10.57 8.68
CA GLU A 103 -2.49 11.23 7.76
C GLU A 103 -3.25 12.26 6.92
N LEU A 104 -2.53 13.24 6.34
CA LEU A 104 -3.00 13.88 5.12
C LEU A 104 -2.66 12.96 3.94
N PHE A 105 -3.64 12.63 3.12
CA PHE A 105 -3.46 11.90 1.86
C PHE A 105 -4.05 12.69 0.70
N VAL A 106 -3.23 13.01 -0.30
CA VAL A 106 -3.70 13.66 -1.53
C VAL A 106 -3.04 13.03 -2.75
N GLN A 107 -3.82 12.77 -3.79
CA GLN A 107 -3.36 12.16 -5.03
C GLN A 107 -3.61 13.09 -6.23
N LYS A 108 -2.67 13.07 -7.18
CA LYS A 108 -2.79 13.73 -8.49
C LYS A 108 -2.43 12.76 -9.62
N LYS A 109 -3.03 12.99 -10.79
CA LYS A 109 -2.72 12.28 -12.04
C LYS A 109 -2.39 13.30 -13.14
N PRO A 110 -1.58 12.93 -14.15
CA PRO A 110 -0.83 11.67 -14.27
C PRO A 110 0.40 11.62 -13.34
N GLY A 111 1.11 10.48 -13.33
CA GLY A 111 2.36 10.32 -12.57
C GLY A 111 3.57 10.93 -13.28
N LEU A 112 4.74 10.90 -12.64
CA LEU A 112 5.96 11.53 -13.16
C LEU A 112 6.39 10.96 -14.53
N SER A 113 6.19 9.66 -14.77
CA SER A 113 6.57 9.02 -16.02
C SER A 113 5.81 9.54 -17.25
N ALA A 114 4.65 10.17 -17.07
CA ALA A 114 3.93 10.81 -18.18
C ALA A 114 4.65 12.04 -18.74
N TYR A 115 5.66 12.54 -18.02
CA TYR A 115 6.47 13.70 -18.38
C TYR A 115 7.92 13.29 -18.71
N ALA A 116 8.14 12.06 -19.20
CA ALA A 116 9.48 11.53 -19.54
C ALA A 116 10.36 12.47 -20.39
N ASN A 117 9.73 13.25 -21.27
CA ASN A 117 10.43 14.19 -22.17
C ASN A 117 10.54 15.62 -21.61
N ASP A 118 9.97 15.89 -20.43
CA ASP A 118 9.94 17.21 -19.81
C ASP A 118 10.11 17.10 -18.28
N PRO A 119 11.36 16.94 -17.80
CA PRO A 119 11.67 16.77 -16.38
C PRO A 119 11.17 17.92 -15.50
N GLN A 120 11.22 19.17 -15.99
CA GLN A 120 10.76 20.32 -15.24
C GLN A 120 9.25 20.25 -15.01
N LYS A 121 8.48 19.93 -16.05
CA LYS A 121 7.03 19.73 -15.91
C LYS A 121 6.68 18.55 -15.01
N ALA A 122 7.52 17.50 -14.98
CA ALA A 122 7.38 16.40 -14.03
C ALA A 122 7.47 16.92 -12.59
N ALA A 123 8.49 17.72 -12.27
CA ALA A 123 8.68 18.30 -10.95
C ALA A 123 7.57 19.30 -10.59
N ASP A 124 7.24 20.22 -11.49
CA ASP A 124 6.17 21.21 -11.31
C ASP A 124 4.80 20.57 -11.07
N SER A 125 4.58 19.35 -11.57
CA SER A 125 3.34 18.60 -11.32
C SER A 125 3.10 18.34 -9.83
N LEU A 126 4.16 18.29 -9.01
CA LEU A 126 4.14 18.06 -7.56
C LEU A 126 3.80 19.32 -6.75
N LEU A 127 3.84 20.52 -7.34
CA LEU A 127 3.65 21.79 -6.61
C LEU A 127 2.37 21.82 -5.77
N SER A 128 1.23 21.49 -6.38
CA SER A 128 -0.05 21.50 -5.68
C SER A 128 -0.14 20.49 -4.53
N LEU A 129 0.66 19.41 -4.58
CA LEU A 129 0.74 18.43 -3.50
C LEU A 129 1.66 18.93 -2.37
N LEU A 130 2.79 19.56 -2.73
CA LEU A 130 3.71 20.18 -1.78
C LEU A 130 3.00 21.28 -0.98
N GLU A 131 2.25 22.17 -1.64
CA GLU A 131 1.51 23.25 -0.98
C GLU A 131 0.51 22.72 0.07
N GLN A 132 -0.19 21.64 -0.25
CA GLN A 132 -1.12 21.00 0.69
C GLN A 132 -0.39 20.34 1.87
N ALA A 133 0.76 19.72 1.61
CA ALA A 133 1.57 19.17 2.69
C ALA A 133 2.09 20.27 3.63
N GLU A 134 2.55 21.38 3.07
CA GLU A 134 3.02 22.52 3.85
C GLU A 134 1.92 23.24 4.63
N ASP A 135 0.69 23.32 4.12
CA ASP A 135 -0.47 23.89 4.83
C ASP A 135 -0.72 23.17 6.17
N VAL A 136 -0.48 21.86 6.19
CA VAL A 136 -0.67 21.02 7.37
C VAL A 136 0.51 21.07 8.35
N VAL A 137 1.75 21.26 7.85
CA VAL A 137 2.95 21.30 8.70
C VAL A 137 3.16 22.71 9.28
N PRO A 138 3.17 22.87 10.63
CA PRO A 138 3.41 24.17 11.27
C PRO A 138 4.72 24.80 10.80
N LYS A 139 4.70 26.11 10.48
CA LYS A 139 5.85 26.83 9.89
C LYS A 139 7.14 26.65 10.70
N GLU A 140 7.02 26.65 12.02
CA GLU A 140 8.13 26.47 12.96
C GLU A 140 8.74 25.05 12.96
N LEU A 141 8.04 24.05 12.43
CA LEU A 141 8.52 22.66 12.34
C LEU A 141 9.00 22.28 10.94
N ARG A 142 8.72 23.08 9.90
CA ARG A 142 9.03 22.73 8.51
C ARG A 142 10.52 22.46 8.27
N HIS A 143 11.41 23.32 8.77
CA HIS A 143 12.87 23.14 8.67
C HIS A 143 13.42 21.86 9.34
N LYS A 144 12.63 21.19 10.19
CA LYS A 144 12.96 19.89 10.81
C LYS A 144 12.24 18.72 10.15
N THR A 145 11.17 18.99 9.42
CA THR A 145 10.27 18.00 8.83
C THR A 145 10.89 17.45 7.55
N PRO A 146 11.27 16.17 7.49
CA PRO A 146 11.81 15.58 6.27
C PRO A 146 10.74 15.49 5.18
N VAL A 147 11.11 15.88 3.97
CA VAL A 147 10.38 15.54 2.74
C VAL A 147 11.17 14.51 1.94
N ARG A 148 10.52 13.39 1.58
CA ARG A 148 11.13 12.29 0.80
C ARG A 148 10.26 11.99 -0.42
N VAL A 149 10.89 11.53 -1.50
CA VAL A 149 10.21 11.09 -2.72
C VAL A 149 10.68 9.70 -3.08
N GLY A 150 9.75 8.74 -3.09
CA GLY A 150 9.97 7.39 -3.59
C GLY A 150 9.27 7.22 -4.94
N ALA A 151 10.05 7.09 -6.02
CA ALA A 151 9.51 6.71 -7.31
C ALA A 151 9.46 5.19 -7.45
N THR A 152 8.40 4.65 -8.05
CA THR A 152 8.22 3.18 -8.15
C THR A 152 8.51 2.66 -9.56
N ALA A 153 8.02 1.46 -9.89
CA ALA A 153 8.27 0.76 -11.16
C ALA A 153 8.02 1.60 -12.42
N GLY A 154 7.12 2.59 -12.38
CA GLY A 154 6.84 3.45 -13.53
C GLY A 154 8.04 4.26 -14.00
N LEU A 155 8.86 4.77 -13.07
CA LEU A 155 10.05 5.55 -13.42
C LEU A 155 11.21 4.64 -13.80
N ARG A 156 11.32 3.45 -13.19
CA ARG A 156 12.30 2.40 -13.56
C ARG A 156 12.19 1.96 -15.02
N ALA A 157 10.97 2.00 -15.58
CA ALA A 157 10.68 1.55 -16.93
C ALA A 157 11.01 2.59 -18.02
N LEU A 158 11.42 3.80 -17.65
CA LEU A 158 11.80 4.82 -18.63
C LEU A 158 13.15 4.48 -19.28
N GLU A 159 13.26 4.75 -20.58
CA GLU A 159 14.49 4.51 -21.34
C GLU A 159 15.55 5.59 -21.10
N GLY A 160 16.82 5.20 -21.21
CA GLY A 160 17.96 6.11 -21.10
C GLY A 160 18.09 6.77 -19.74
N ASP A 161 18.40 8.07 -19.72
CA ASP A 161 18.64 8.87 -18.53
C ASP A 161 17.39 9.63 -18.03
N ALA A 162 16.21 9.35 -18.60
CA ALA A 162 14.99 10.12 -18.34
C ALA A 162 14.57 10.07 -16.86
N SER A 163 14.69 8.89 -16.23
CA SER A 163 14.42 8.73 -14.79
C SER A 163 15.33 9.63 -13.95
N ASP A 164 16.63 9.64 -14.24
CA ASP A 164 17.62 10.41 -13.49
C ASP A 164 17.42 11.91 -13.67
N ARG A 165 17.11 12.35 -14.90
CA ARG A 165 16.78 13.76 -15.19
C ARG A 165 15.52 14.21 -14.45
N ILE A 166 14.47 13.38 -14.38
CA ILE A 166 13.27 13.67 -13.59
C ILE A 166 13.60 13.77 -12.10
N LEU A 167 14.33 12.79 -11.55
CA LEU A 167 14.69 12.82 -10.13
C LEU A 167 15.56 14.03 -9.79
N GLN A 168 16.45 14.45 -10.70
CA GLN A 168 17.22 15.66 -10.50
C GLN A 168 16.33 16.91 -10.49
N ALA A 169 15.41 17.05 -11.46
CA ALA A 169 14.45 18.16 -11.46
C ALA A 169 13.58 18.18 -10.19
N VAL A 170 13.23 17.01 -9.63
CA VAL A 170 12.49 16.91 -8.36
C VAL A 170 13.35 17.34 -7.17
N ARG A 171 14.66 17.03 -7.15
CA ARG A 171 15.58 17.51 -6.11
C ARG A 171 15.67 19.02 -6.14
N ASP A 172 15.92 19.59 -7.31
CA ASP A 172 16.05 21.03 -7.52
C ASP A 172 14.73 21.74 -7.13
N PHE A 173 13.59 21.19 -7.56
CA PHE A 173 12.26 21.67 -7.16
C PHE A 173 12.05 21.69 -5.64
N LEU A 174 12.45 20.64 -4.92
CA LEU A 174 12.32 20.59 -3.47
C LEU A 174 13.29 21.56 -2.78
N GLU A 175 14.48 21.79 -3.34
CA GLU A 175 15.42 22.79 -2.82
C GLU A 175 14.88 24.22 -3.02
N ASP A 176 14.32 24.51 -4.19
CA ASP A 176 13.87 25.85 -4.57
C ASP A 176 12.51 26.24 -4.00
N LYS A 177 11.58 25.27 -3.88
CA LYS A 177 10.15 25.55 -3.60
C LYS A 177 9.70 25.13 -2.21
N SER A 178 10.40 24.23 -1.54
CA SER A 178 9.98 23.68 -0.24
C SER A 178 10.64 24.41 0.92
N SER A 179 9.86 24.65 1.97
CA SER A 179 10.34 25.07 3.29
C SER A 179 10.59 23.87 4.23
N LEU A 180 10.30 22.65 3.77
CA LEU A 180 10.58 21.39 4.45
C LEU A 180 12.06 20.99 4.29
N LYS A 181 12.57 20.17 5.21
CA LYS A 181 13.93 19.64 5.13
C LYS A 181 14.03 18.61 4.01
N SER A 182 14.74 18.93 2.93
CA SER A 182 15.06 18.00 1.84
C SER A 182 16.54 17.59 1.89
N LYS A 183 16.86 16.46 1.26
CA LYS A 183 18.22 16.08 0.92
C LYS A 183 18.24 15.32 -0.41
N PRO A 184 19.30 15.43 -1.23
CA PRO A 184 19.38 14.74 -2.53
C PRO A 184 19.15 13.23 -2.45
N GLU A 185 19.68 12.56 -1.41
CA GLU A 185 19.56 11.11 -1.20
C GLU A 185 18.17 10.66 -0.73
N TRP A 186 17.25 11.60 -0.48
CA TRP A 186 15.85 11.32 -0.10
C TRP A 186 14.89 11.33 -1.29
N VAL A 187 15.40 11.63 -2.48
CA VAL A 187 14.69 11.55 -3.75
C VAL A 187 15.34 10.42 -4.56
N SER A 188 14.66 9.28 -4.61
CA SER A 188 15.20 8.09 -5.25
C SER A 188 14.11 7.22 -5.88
N VAL A 189 14.52 6.38 -6.82
CA VAL A 189 13.72 5.23 -7.20
C VAL A 189 13.80 4.19 -6.09
N LEU A 190 12.66 3.64 -5.69
CA LEU A 190 12.60 2.51 -4.79
C LEU A 190 12.83 1.22 -5.59
N ASP A 191 13.86 0.48 -5.23
CA ASP A 191 14.03 -0.89 -5.69
C ASP A 191 13.00 -1.81 -5.02
N GLY A 192 12.81 -3.02 -5.56
CA GLY A 192 11.82 -3.95 -5.04
C GLY A 192 12.11 -4.43 -3.61
N THR A 193 13.38 -4.49 -3.20
CA THR A 193 13.74 -4.93 -1.85
C THR A 193 13.53 -3.81 -0.81
N GLN A 194 13.68 -2.55 -1.21
CA GLN A 194 13.30 -1.37 -0.42
C GLN A 194 11.77 -1.30 -0.26
N GLU A 195 11.00 -1.51 -1.33
CA GLU A 195 9.53 -1.56 -1.28
C GLU A 195 9.06 -2.61 -0.24
N GLY A 196 9.58 -3.85 -0.32
CA GLY A 196 9.26 -4.90 0.64
C GLY A 196 9.69 -4.59 2.08
N ALA A 197 10.87 -3.99 2.27
CA ALA A 197 11.34 -3.60 3.60
C ALA A 197 10.47 -2.50 4.23
N PHE A 198 10.08 -1.48 3.46
CA PHE A 198 9.21 -0.41 3.96
C PHE A 198 7.80 -0.91 4.28
N GLN A 199 7.27 -1.85 3.51
CA GLN A 199 5.99 -2.47 3.83
C GLN A 199 6.06 -3.33 5.10
N TRP A 200 7.15 -4.06 5.30
CA TRP A 200 7.38 -4.79 6.55
C TRP A 200 7.42 -3.84 7.76
N VAL A 201 8.12 -2.70 7.63
CA VAL A 201 8.14 -1.66 8.68
C VAL A 201 6.74 -1.12 8.91
N THR A 202 6.00 -0.81 7.86
CA THR A 202 4.64 -0.25 7.93
C THR A 202 3.68 -1.18 8.69
N ILE A 203 3.61 -2.45 8.30
CA ILE A 203 2.70 -3.41 8.95
C ILE A 203 3.11 -3.65 10.40
N ASN A 204 4.40 -3.84 10.68
CA ASN A 204 4.85 -4.05 12.06
C ASN A 204 4.73 -2.80 12.92
N TYR A 205 4.80 -1.60 12.33
CA TYR A 205 4.53 -0.36 13.02
C TYR A 205 3.06 -0.26 13.43
N LEU A 206 2.14 -0.47 12.49
CA LEU A 206 0.70 -0.43 12.72
C LEU A 206 0.23 -1.50 13.73
N LEU A 207 0.87 -2.66 13.74
CA LEU A 207 0.60 -3.73 14.71
C LEU A 207 1.30 -3.52 16.07
N GLY A 208 2.04 -2.43 16.26
CA GLY A 208 2.78 -2.17 17.49
C GLY A 208 3.85 -3.24 17.80
N ARG A 209 4.46 -3.81 16.75
CA ARG A 209 5.47 -4.88 16.82
C ARG A 209 6.90 -4.37 16.68
N VAL A 210 7.10 -3.18 16.12
CA VAL A 210 8.42 -2.51 16.06
C VAL A 210 8.95 -2.26 17.47
N GLY A 211 10.24 -2.57 17.69
CA GLY A 211 10.91 -2.53 18.99
C GLY A 211 10.78 -3.82 19.81
N LYS A 212 10.03 -4.81 19.32
CA LYS A 212 9.94 -6.15 19.94
C LYS A 212 10.94 -7.13 19.31
N LYS A 213 11.13 -8.30 19.90
CA LYS A 213 11.94 -9.39 19.32
C LYS A 213 11.48 -9.72 17.90
N TYR A 214 12.42 -10.07 17.00
CA TYR A 214 12.11 -10.42 15.60
C TYR A 214 11.03 -11.51 15.48
N SER A 215 11.03 -12.50 16.38
CA SER A 215 10.04 -13.59 16.46
C SER A 215 8.60 -13.12 16.68
N ASN A 216 8.41 -11.89 17.17
CA ASN A 216 7.09 -11.31 17.45
C ASN A 216 6.60 -10.43 16.29
N THR A 217 7.41 -10.23 15.26
CA THR A 217 7.03 -9.48 14.05
C THR A 217 6.21 -10.36 13.12
N VAL A 218 5.54 -9.76 12.13
CA VAL A 218 4.91 -10.50 11.03
C VAL A 218 5.75 -10.39 9.77
N GLY A 219 5.77 -11.46 8.98
CA GLY A 219 6.23 -11.40 7.60
C GLY A 219 5.17 -10.77 6.69
N ILE A 220 5.61 -10.24 5.56
CA ILE A 220 4.75 -9.67 4.52
C ILE A 220 5.01 -10.35 3.18
N VAL A 221 3.96 -10.44 2.37
CA VAL A 221 4.01 -10.78 0.95
C VAL A 221 3.21 -9.73 0.22
N ASP A 222 3.81 -9.11 -0.80
CA ASP A 222 3.17 -8.06 -1.58
C ASP A 222 3.12 -8.45 -3.05
N LEU A 223 1.91 -8.64 -3.57
CA LEU A 223 1.71 -8.99 -4.96
C LEU A 223 1.42 -7.72 -5.78
N GLY A 224 2.51 -7.07 -6.22
CA GLY A 224 2.44 -5.93 -7.11
C GLY A 224 2.09 -6.30 -8.55
N GLY A 225 2.08 -5.32 -9.45
CA GLY A 225 1.80 -5.55 -10.88
C GLY A 225 2.94 -6.27 -11.62
N GLY A 226 4.19 -5.86 -11.37
CA GLY A 226 5.38 -6.37 -12.06
C GLY A 226 6.23 -7.36 -11.27
N SER A 227 6.15 -7.33 -9.94
CA SER A 227 6.92 -8.17 -9.03
C SER A 227 6.08 -8.62 -7.83
N VAL A 228 6.58 -9.64 -7.13
CA VAL A 228 6.11 -10.01 -5.78
C VAL A 228 7.27 -9.86 -4.79
N GLN A 229 7.00 -9.22 -3.65
CA GLN A 229 7.98 -9.02 -2.59
C GLN A 229 7.68 -9.93 -1.41
N MET A 230 8.72 -10.45 -0.77
CA MET A 230 8.64 -11.16 0.51
C MET A 230 9.59 -10.49 1.48
N ALA A 231 9.12 -10.15 2.68
CA ALA A 231 10.00 -9.66 3.73
C ALA A 231 9.60 -10.17 5.12
N TYR A 232 10.56 -10.65 5.90
CA TYR A 232 10.35 -11.09 7.28
C TYR A 232 11.66 -11.04 8.08
N ALA A 233 11.56 -10.77 9.38
CA ALA A 233 12.74 -10.69 10.22
C ALA A 233 13.24 -12.07 10.61
N ILE A 234 14.56 -12.24 10.62
CA ILE A 234 15.28 -13.49 10.90
C ILE A 234 16.24 -13.31 12.08
N SER A 235 16.77 -14.42 12.58
CA SER A 235 17.82 -14.38 13.60
C SER A 235 19.15 -13.89 13.01
N GLU A 236 20.01 -13.30 13.84
CA GLU A 236 21.38 -12.94 13.45
C GLU A 236 22.17 -14.15 12.92
N LYS A 237 22.00 -15.32 13.55
CA LYS A 237 22.63 -16.57 13.11
C LYS A 237 22.19 -17.02 11.71
N ASP A 238 20.95 -16.73 11.32
CA ASP A 238 20.46 -17.04 9.98
C ASP A 238 20.93 -15.99 8.97
N ALA A 239 21.02 -14.73 9.39
CA ALA A 239 21.59 -13.65 8.58
C ALA A 239 23.06 -13.87 8.25
N GLU A 240 23.87 -14.34 9.21
CA GLU A 240 25.28 -14.70 9.00
C GLU A 240 25.48 -15.84 8.01
N LYS A 241 24.47 -16.72 7.86
CA LYS A 241 24.48 -17.85 6.91
C LYS A 241 23.86 -17.49 5.56
N ALA A 242 23.36 -16.26 5.40
CA ALA A 242 22.71 -15.86 4.16
C ALA A 242 23.71 -15.97 2.99
N PRO A 243 23.28 -16.52 1.84
CA PRO A 243 24.15 -16.63 0.68
C PRO A 243 24.68 -15.25 0.27
N THR A 244 25.98 -15.19 -0.04
CA THR A 244 26.55 -14.01 -0.68
C THR A 244 26.11 -13.97 -2.13
N VAL A 245 25.47 -12.87 -2.52
CA VAL A 245 25.03 -12.65 -3.89
C VAL A 245 26.19 -12.12 -4.73
N LYS A 246 26.33 -12.61 -5.96
CA LYS A 246 27.38 -12.15 -6.89
C LYS A 246 27.02 -10.79 -7.48
N ASN A 247 28.03 -10.10 -8.01
CA ASN A 247 27.97 -8.73 -8.56
C ASN A 247 26.63 -8.36 -9.22
N GLY A 248 25.96 -7.34 -8.67
CA GLY A 248 24.80 -6.68 -9.26
C GLY A 248 23.43 -7.03 -8.66
N GLU A 249 23.35 -8.07 -7.81
CA GLU A 249 22.10 -8.45 -7.14
C GLU A 249 22.00 -7.90 -5.71
N ASP A 250 20.78 -7.54 -5.29
CA ASP A 250 20.49 -7.08 -3.93
C ASP A 250 20.76 -8.17 -2.90
N SER A 251 21.41 -7.82 -1.78
CA SER A 251 21.56 -8.70 -0.62
C SER A 251 20.19 -9.22 -0.15
N TYR A 252 20.12 -10.53 0.14
CA TYR A 252 18.93 -11.15 0.75
C TYR A 252 18.63 -10.63 2.15
N VAL A 253 19.61 -9.99 2.82
CA VAL A 253 19.44 -9.48 4.19
C VAL A 253 19.69 -7.98 4.21
N LYS A 254 18.73 -7.23 4.76
CA LYS A 254 18.88 -5.82 5.13
C LYS A 254 18.91 -5.66 6.64
N GLU A 255 19.86 -4.85 7.12
CA GLU A 255 19.89 -4.46 8.53
C GLU A 255 19.06 -3.20 8.75
N LEU A 256 18.18 -3.24 9.75
CA LEU A 256 17.35 -2.10 10.14
C LEU A 256 17.50 -1.83 11.63
N PHE A 257 17.51 -0.56 12.02
CA PHE A 257 17.50 -0.16 13.43
C PHE A 257 16.23 0.66 13.72
N LEU A 258 15.30 0.09 14.48
CA LEU A 258 13.97 0.65 14.70
C LEU A 258 13.60 0.58 16.19
N LYS A 259 13.22 1.73 16.78
CA LYS A 259 12.88 1.88 18.21
C LYS A 259 13.87 1.16 19.15
N GLY A 260 15.18 1.36 18.91
CA GLY A 260 16.24 0.78 19.74
C GLY A 260 16.57 -0.70 19.46
N THR A 261 15.90 -1.34 18.50
CA THR A 261 16.10 -2.75 18.16
C THR A 261 16.74 -2.90 16.78
N LYS A 262 17.81 -3.69 16.71
CA LYS A 262 18.41 -4.13 15.44
C LYS A 262 17.63 -5.33 14.89
N TYR A 263 17.20 -5.24 13.64
CA TYR A 263 16.57 -6.32 12.90
C TYR A 263 17.43 -6.74 11.72
N TYR A 264 17.52 -8.04 11.49
CA TYR A 264 17.99 -8.63 10.25
C TYR A 264 16.76 -9.03 9.45
N LEU A 265 16.52 -8.39 8.32
CA LEU A 265 15.34 -8.59 7.51
C LEU A 265 15.71 -9.39 6.28
N TYR A 266 15.20 -10.62 6.17
CA TYR A 266 15.18 -11.29 4.87
C TYR A 266 14.25 -10.49 3.96
N VAL A 267 14.72 -10.16 2.77
CA VAL A 267 13.92 -9.50 1.75
C VAL A 267 14.31 -9.96 0.36
N HIS A 268 13.30 -10.19 -0.47
CA HIS A 268 13.52 -10.48 -1.88
C HIS A 268 12.36 -9.96 -2.73
N SER A 269 12.68 -9.58 -3.96
CA SER A 269 11.72 -9.12 -4.95
C SER A 269 11.83 -9.98 -6.20
N TYR A 270 10.83 -10.80 -6.45
CA TYR A 270 10.75 -11.65 -7.63
C TYR A 270 10.12 -10.87 -8.79
N LEU A 271 10.97 -10.28 -9.64
CA LEU A 271 10.51 -9.65 -10.88
C LEU A 271 9.87 -10.71 -11.80
N HIS A 272 8.88 -10.29 -12.59
CA HIS A 272 8.07 -11.15 -13.48
C HIS A 272 7.02 -12.03 -12.79
N TYR A 273 6.99 -12.04 -11.45
CA TYR A 273 6.01 -12.79 -10.66
C TYR A 273 4.92 -11.91 -10.04
N GLY A 274 4.85 -10.63 -10.42
CA GLY A 274 3.71 -9.76 -10.10
C GLY A 274 2.45 -10.15 -10.88
N LEU A 275 1.28 -9.67 -10.48
CA LEU A 275 -0.01 -10.09 -11.02
C LEU A 275 -0.10 -9.99 -12.56
N LEU A 276 0.39 -8.90 -13.16
CA LEU A 276 0.34 -8.72 -14.62
C LEU A 276 1.50 -9.47 -15.28
N ALA A 277 2.70 -9.35 -14.74
CA ALA A 277 3.87 -9.98 -15.34
C ALA A 277 3.80 -11.53 -15.31
N ALA A 278 3.25 -12.10 -14.24
CA ALA A 278 3.04 -13.54 -14.10
C ALA A 278 2.07 -14.07 -15.18
N ARG A 279 1.05 -13.29 -15.57
CA ARG A 279 0.18 -13.66 -16.70
C ARG A 279 0.97 -13.80 -18.00
N ALA A 280 1.86 -12.86 -18.28
CA ALA A 280 2.72 -12.95 -19.47
C ALA A 280 3.64 -14.18 -19.43
N GLU A 281 4.24 -14.49 -18.27
CA GLU A 281 5.09 -15.67 -18.13
C GLU A 281 4.30 -16.99 -18.26
N ILE A 282 3.10 -17.07 -17.70
CA ILE A 282 2.19 -18.23 -17.87
C ILE A 282 1.81 -18.41 -19.34
N LEU A 283 1.42 -17.34 -20.02
CA LEU A 283 1.08 -17.39 -21.45
C LEU A 283 2.26 -17.81 -22.31
N LYS A 284 3.48 -17.35 -21.99
CA LYS A 284 4.72 -17.72 -22.69
C LYS A 284 5.05 -19.21 -22.51
N ALA A 285 4.82 -19.78 -21.34
CA ALA A 285 5.14 -21.17 -21.05
C ALA A 285 4.27 -22.17 -21.85
N VAL A 286 3.03 -21.80 -22.18
CA VAL A 286 2.07 -22.67 -22.89
C VAL A 286 2.16 -22.52 -24.42
N GLY A 287 2.86 -21.49 -24.93
CA GLY A 287 3.06 -21.28 -26.36
C GLY A 287 1.75 -21.03 -27.12
N SER A 288 1.60 -21.65 -28.30
CA SER A 288 0.40 -21.54 -29.16
C SER A 288 -0.66 -22.61 -28.91
N SER A 289 -0.57 -23.34 -27.80
CA SER A 289 -1.56 -24.35 -27.41
C SER A 289 -2.71 -23.75 -26.59
N GLU A 290 -3.84 -24.45 -26.48
CA GLU A 290 -4.94 -24.04 -25.61
C GLU A 290 -4.43 -23.89 -24.17
N ASN A 291 -4.68 -22.73 -23.55
CA ASN A 291 -4.18 -22.44 -22.22
C ASN A 291 -5.23 -22.82 -21.16
N PRO A 292 -4.97 -23.83 -20.31
CA PRO A 292 -5.91 -24.26 -19.27
C PRO A 292 -6.13 -23.23 -18.16
N CYS A 293 -5.29 -22.17 -18.11
CA CYS A 293 -5.47 -21.04 -17.22
C CYS A 293 -6.42 -19.96 -17.78
N ILE A 294 -6.90 -20.12 -19.02
CA ILE A 294 -7.85 -19.22 -19.68
C ILE A 294 -9.23 -19.86 -19.69
N LEU A 295 -10.27 -19.06 -19.41
CA LEU A 295 -11.64 -19.54 -19.37
C LEU A 295 -12.13 -20.00 -20.74
N ASN A 296 -12.89 -21.09 -20.77
CA ASN A 296 -13.54 -21.58 -21.99
C ASN A 296 -14.38 -20.50 -22.67
N GLY A 297 -14.24 -20.37 -23.99
CA GLY A 297 -14.93 -19.36 -24.81
C GLY A 297 -14.25 -17.99 -24.86
N TYR A 298 -13.15 -17.78 -24.13
CA TYR A 298 -12.32 -16.59 -24.29
C TYR A 298 -11.34 -16.73 -25.45
N HIS A 299 -11.54 -15.94 -26.50
CA HIS A 299 -10.65 -15.87 -27.67
C HIS A 299 -10.05 -14.46 -27.79
N GLY A 300 -9.21 -14.08 -26.83
CA GLY A 300 -8.53 -12.77 -26.81
C GLY A 300 -7.02 -12.90 -26.96
N LEU A 301 -6.41 -11.97 -27.71
CA LEU A 301 -4.95 -11.77 -27.71
C LEU A 301 -4.61 -10.80 -26.56
N GLU A 302 -4.00 -11.30 -25.49
CA GLU A 302 -3.35 -10.40 -24.52
C GLU A 302 -2.05 -9.89 -25.13
N THR A 303 -2.03 -8.65 -25.61
CA THR A 303 -0.79 -8.04 -26.12
C THR A 303 0.12 -7.66 -24.96
N LYS A 304 1.45 -7.83 -25.11
CA LYS A 304 2.46 -7.36 -24.12
C LYS A 304 2.25 -5.90 -23.68
N LYS A 305 1.70 -5.07 -24.58
CA LYS A 305 1.33 -3.67 -24.35
C LYS A 305 0.19 -3.50 -23.33
N GLN A 306 -0.75 -4.44 -23.30
CA GLN A 306 -1.86 -4.47 -22.34
C GLN A 306 -1.43 -5.05 -20.98
N ILE A 307 -0.33 -5.81 -20.95
CA ILE A 307 0.28 -6.40 -19.75
C ILE A 307 1.34 -5.47 -19.11
N GLY A 308 1.61 -4.30 -19.70
CA GLY A 308 2.55 -3.31 -19.14
C GLY A 308 4.03 -3.71 -19.19
N LEU A 309 4.37 -4.77 -19.95
CA LEU A 309 5.76 -5.20 -20.18
C LEU A 309 6.28 -4.53 -21.46
N GLN A 310 6.89 -3.34 -21.34
CA GLN A 310 7.83 -2.86 -22.35
C GLN A 310 9.20 -3.46 -22.04
N SER A 311 9.64 -4.41 -22.86
CA SER A 311 11.04 -4.82 -22.94
C SER A 311 11.78 -3.82 -23.82
N GLY A 312 12.78 -3.13 -23.28
CA GLY A 312 13.67 -2.26 -24.05
C GLY A 312 14.31 -3.01 -25.22
N GLY A 313 14.24 -2.41 -26.41
CA GLY A 313 14.76 -2.99 -27.64
C GLY A 313 14.21 -2.28 -28.88
N LEU A 314 14.99 -1.31 -29.39
CA LEU A 314 14.94 -0.61 -30.67
C LEU A 314 13.61 -0.52 -31.45
N GLY A 315 13.16 0.72 -31.66
CA GLY A 315 12.41 1.13 -32.86
C GLY A 315 10.93 1.42 -32.64
N SER A 316 10.59 2.59 -32.11
CA SER A 316 9.22 3.10 -32.13
C SER A 316 8.90 3.70 -33.51
N THR A 317 8.16 2.98 -34.34
CA THR A 317 7.29 3.60 -35.34
C THR A 317 5.89 3.72 -34.77
N SER A 318 5.42 4.96 -34.70
CA SER A 318 4.08 5.35 -34.28
C SER A 318 3.03 4.78 -35.23
N LEU A 319 2.02 4.08 -34.70
CA LEU A 319 0.77 3.84 -35.42
C LEU A 319 -0.41 4.15 -34.48
N GLN A 320 -1.12 5.21 -34.85
CA GLN A 320 -2.39 5.64 -34.30
C GLN A 320 -3.46 4.55 -34.44
N SER A 321 -4.40 4.57 -33.50
CA SER A 321 -5.61 3.76 -33.52
C SER A 321 -6.41 3.95 -34.81
N SER A 322 -6.57 2.89 -35.60
CA SER A 322 -7.75 2.73 -36.45
C SER A 322 -8.11 1.24 -36.54
N SER A 323 -9.38 0.99 -36.28
CA SER A 323 -10.07 -0.28 -36.34
C SER A 323 -10.40 -0.64 -37.80
N THR A 324 -9.82 -1.73 -38.35
CA THR A 324 -10.44 -2.73 -39.27
C THR A 324 -9.40 -3.69 -39.88
N MET A 325 -9.61 -5.00 -39.69
CA MET A 325 -9.24 -6.22 -40.46
C MET A 325 -7.82 -6.50 -41.07
N SER A 326 -7.27 -7.65 -40.62
CA SER A 326 -6.66 -8.78 -41.40
C SER A 326 -5.19 -8.69 -41.92
N PRO A 327 -4.48 -9.83 -42.15
CA PRO A 327 -3.30 -10.24 -41.38
C PRO A 327 -1.98 -10.03 -42.12
N LEU A 328 -1.04 -9.28 -41.53
CA LEU A 328 0.35 -9.25 -42.01
C LEU A 328 1.24 -10.08 -41.10
N ARG A 329 1.74 -11.19 -41.66
CA ARG A 329 2.90 -11.95 -41.17
C ARG A 329 4.06 -10.98 -40.91
N LEU A 330 4.52 -10.89 -39.67
CA LEU A 330 5.82 -10.31 -39.36
C LEU A 330 6.78 -11.46 -39.04
N HIS A 331 7.75 -11.67 -39.92
CA HIS A 331 8.91 -12.52 -39.73
C HIS A 331 9.78 -11.93 -38.60
N CYS A 332 10.03 -12.68 -37.53
CA CYS A 332 11.02 -12.30 -36.53
C CYS A 332 12.39 -12.88 -36.93
N TYR A 333 13.32 -11.99 -37.27
CA TYR A 333 14.75 -12.31 -37.30
C TYR A 333 15.25 -12.51 -35.85
N LEU A 334 15.78 -13.70 -35.58
CA LEU A 334 16.48 -14.04 -34.34
C LEU A 334 17.95 -13.61 -34.48
N GLY A 335 18.34 -12.53 -33.82
CA GLY A 335 19.73 -12.21 -33.55
C GLY A 335 20.14 -12.75 -32.19
N HIS A 336 20.81 -13.89 -32.16
CA HIS A 336 21.58 -14.37 -30.99
C HIS A 336 22.83 -13.49 -30.82
N PRO A 337 23.16 -13.01 -29.61
CA PRO A 337 24.56 -12.75 -29.27
C PRO A 337 25.17 -14.07 -28.79
N SER A 338 26.19 -14.53 -29.50
CA SER A 338 27.07 -15.62 -29.07
C SER A 338 28.13 -15.08 -28.10
N LEU A 339 28.29 -15.81 -26.99
CA LEU A 339 29.40 -15.87 -26.03
C LEU A 339 29.87 -14.58 -25.33
#